data_AF-A0A9P6NT85-F1
#
_entry.id   AF-A0A9P6NT85-F1
#
_cell.length_a   1.000
_cell.length_b   1.000
_cell.length_c   1.000
_cell.angle_alpha   90.00
_cell.angle_beta   90.00
_cell.angle_gamma   90.00
#
_symmetry.space_group_name_H-M   'P 1'
#
loop_
_entity.id
_entity.type
_entity.pdbx_description
1 polymer ?
#
loop_
_entity_poly.entity_id
_entity_poly.type
_entity_poly.pdbx_seq_one_letter_code
_entity_poly.pdbx_strand_id
1 'polypeptide(L)'
;MCGESGKLWRQYKPLVLFADRISTKRTTGVSPYELVFGQRAVLPVDIEAGTFLGIDWENVKTRAELLQARAEQLLRKDELLEIAHDKMMKARSDGIKYWDKKMAHKLRKNPLKPGDMVLVYNKSLESQWGKLFTNRWNGPYLVKEQMPQGAYVLTELDEDRTELRRRYAASHVKRFYSRGVTTVEEDEESSDDSEDDQEDFLDDSDKWESEEF
;
A
#
# COMPACT_ATOMS: atom_id res chain seq x y z
N MET A 1 -4.34 -5.64 -24.50
CA MET A 1 -4.86 -4.26 -24.74
C MET A 1 -3.76 -3.23 -25.10
N CYS A 2 -2.72 -3.59 -25.89
CA CYS A 2 -1.74 -2.62 -26.44
C CYS A 2 -1.40 -2.89 -27.92
N GLY A 3 -2.26 -3.64 -28.64
CA GLY A 3 -1.91 -4.34 -29.86
C GLY A 3 -0.87 -5.46 -29.62
N GLU A 4 -0.62 -6.30 -30.62
CA GLU A 4 0.40 -7.36 -30.53
C GLU A 4 1.83 -6.81 -30.32
N SER A 5 2.07 -5.55 -30.72
CA SER A 5 3.39 -4.92 -30.67
C SER A 5 3.66 -4.06 -29.43
N GLY A 6 2.68 -3.85 -28.53
CA GLY A 6 2.84 -3.03 -27.32
C GLY A 6 2.98 -1.51 -27.56
N LYS A 7 3.10 -1.06 -28.82
CA LYS A 7 3.40 0.33 -29.19
C LYS A 7 2.21 1.30 -29.08
N LEU A 8 0.98 0.77 -29.03
CA LEU A 8 -0.25 1.57 -29.05
C LEU A 8 -0.73 2.02 -27.66
N TRP A 9 0.04 1.80 -26.59
CA TRP A 9 -0.37 2.11 -25.21
C TRP A 9 -0.83 3.56 -25.01
N ARG A 10 -0.25 4.52 -25.74
CA ARG A 10 -0.65 5.94 -25.67
C ARG A 10 -2.09 6.15 -26.11
N GLN A 11 -2.54 5.42 -27.12
CA GLN A 11 -3.90 5.50 -27.67
C GLN A 11 -4.91 4.84 -26.72
N TYR A 12 -4.53 3.75 -26.07
CA TYR A 12 -5.39 3.03 -25.12
C TYR A 12 -5.41 3.65 -23.70
N LYS A 13 -4.47 4.54 -23.38
CA LYS A 13 -4.38 5.19 -22.05
C LYS A 13 -5.72 5.79 -21.57
N PRO A 14 -6.49 6.56 -22.38
CA PRO A 14 -7.76 7.10 -21.92
C PRO A 14 -8.78 6.02 -21.55
N LEU A 15 -8.83 4.92 -22.33
CA LEU A 15 -9.74 3.79 -22.09
C LEU A 15 -9.35 3.03 -20.81
N VAL A 16 -8.06 2.78 -20.60
CA VAL A 16 -7.57 2.12 -19.37
C VAL A 16 -7.86 2.97 -18.14
N LEU A 17 -7.64 4.29 -18.21
CA LEU A 17 -7.97 5.19 -17.10
C LEU A 17 -9.48 5.26 -16.84
N PHE A 18 -10.30 5.19 -17.89
CA PHE A 18 -11.75 5.14 -17.73
C PHE A 18 -12.16 3.86 -17.01
N ALA A 19 -11.70 2.69 -17.48
CA ALA A 19 -11.95 1.41 -16.83
C ALA A 19 -11.53 1.42 -15.35
N ASP A 20 -10.32 1.91 -15.05
CA ASP A 20 -9.81 1.99 -13.68
C ASP A 20 -10.67 2.87 -12.75
N ARG A 21 -11.26 3.95 -13.28
CA ARG A 21 -12.12 4.87 -12.53
C ARG A 21 -13.52 4.32 -12.27
N ILE A 22 -14.04 3.48 -13.14
CA ILE A 22 -15.38 2.90 -13.00
C ILE A 22 -15.37 1.55 -12.26
N SER A 23 -14.21 0.88 -12.20
CA SER A 23 -14.06 -0.36 -11.44
C SER A 23 -14.13 -0.11 -9.94
N THR A 24 -14.90 -0.94 -9.25
CA THR A 24 -14.98 -0.94 -7.78
C THR A 24 -13.64 -1.37 -7.18
N LYS A 25 -13.15 -0.63 -6.19
CA LYS A 25 -11.91 -0.98 -5.49
C LYS A 25 -12.23 -1.78 -4.25
N ARG A 26 -11.50 -2.87 -4.01
CA ARG A 26 -11.71 -3.72 -2.81
C ARG A 26 -11.54 -2.97 -1.49
N THR A 27 -10.63 -1.99 -1.45
CA THR A 27 -10.30 -1.22 -0.24
C THR A 27 -11.41 -0.27 0.18
N THR A 28 -12.06 0.40 -0.77
CA THR A 28 -13.16 1.36 -0.52
C THR A 28 -14.54 0.72 -0.69
N GLY A 29 -14.64 -0.39 -1.44
CA GLY A 29 -15.88 -1.05 -1.82
C GLY A 29 -16.70 -0.33 -2.90
N VAL A 30 -16.20 0.79 -3.42
CA VAL A 30 -16.86 1.68 -4.40
C VAL A 30 -15.86 2.10 -5.47
N SER A 31 -16.34 2.56 -6.62
CA SER A 31 -15.46 3.03 -7.70
C SER A 31 -14.94 4.46 -7.44
N PRO A 32 -13.75 4.83 -7.95
CA PRO A 32 -13.28 6.21 -7.90
C PRO A 32 -14.26 7.22 -8.50
N TYR A 33 -14.99 6.85 -9.55
CA TYR A 33 -16.01 7.67 -10.16
C TYR A 33 -17.17 7.94 -9.18
N GLU A 34 -17.66 6.91 -8.49
CA GLU A 34 -18.71 7.02 -7.47
C GLU A 34 -18.30 7.93 -6.31
N LEU A 35 -17.04 7.87 -5.87
CA LEU A 35 -16.54 8.76 -4.80
C LEU A 35 -16.57 10.24 -5.20
N VAL A 36 -16.30 10.55 -6.47
CA VAL A 36 -16.27 11.94 -6.95
C VAL A 36 -17.68 12.46 -7.21
N PHE A 37 -18.50 11.67 -7.89
CA PHE A 37 -19.80 12.12 -8.40
C PHE A 37 -21.00 11.68 -7.57
N GLY A 38 -20.83 10.77 -6.59
CA GLY A 38 -21.93 10.23 -5.77
C GLY A 38 -22.84 9.25 -6.51
N GLN A 39 -22.49 8.87 -7.74
CA GLN A 39 -23.28 7.99 -8.60
C GLN A 39 -22.39 7.08 -9.44
N ARG A 40 -22.94 5.96 -9.89
CA ARG A 40 -22.24 5.02 -10.78
C ARG A 40 -22.03 5.67 -12.15
N ALA A 41 -20.94 5.32 -12.83
CA ALA A 41 -20.71 5.78 -14.19
C ALA A 41 -21.73 5.10 -15.12
N VAL A 42 -22.41 5.88 -15.95
CA VAL A 42 -23.29 5.35 -16.99
C VAL A 42 -22.44 4.87 -18.15
N LEU A 43 -22.54 3.59 -18.47
CA LEU A 43 -21.86 2.95 -19.59
C LEU A 43 -22.80 2.85 -20.80
N PRO A 44 -22.25 2.76 -22.04
CA PRO A 44 -23.08 2.55 -23.23
C PRO A 44 -24.03 1.35 -23.11
N VAL A 45 -23.57 0.26 -22.50
CA VAL A 45 -24.39 -0.94 -22.25
C VAL A 45 -25.57 -0.67 -21.31
N ASP A 46 -25.42 0.25 -20.35
CA ASP A 46 -26.50 0.61 -19.44
C ASP A 46 -27.61 1.38 -20.16
N ILE A 47 -27.24 2.17 -21.19
CA ILE A 47 -28.18 2.91 -22.04
C ILE A 47 -28.97 1.95 -22.92
N GLU A 48 -28.29 0.98 -23.54
CA GLU A 48 -28.93 -0.04 -24.38
C GLU A 48 -29.86 -0.96 -23.56
N ALA A 49 -29.45 -1.33 -22.35
CA ALA A 49 -30.25 -2.16 -21.45
C ALA A 49 -31.37 -1.38 -20.72
N GLY A 50 -31.38 -0.05 -20.80
CA GLY A 50 -32.31 0.81 -20.04
C GLY A 50 -32.10 0.73 -18.52
N THR A 51 -31.01 0.15 -18.05
CA THR A 51 -30.69 -0.01 -16.63
C THR A 51 -30.01 1.26 -16.13
N PHE A 52 -30.78 2.36 -15.98
CA PHE A 52 -30.24 3.58 -15.39
C PHE A 52 -29.89 3.32 -13.91
N LEU A 53 -28.61 3.04 -13.65
CA LEU A 53 -28.10 2.77 -12.32
C LEU A 53 -28.13 4.05 -11.45
N GLY A 54 -29.27 4.37 -10.84
CA GLY A 54 -29.33 5.39 -9.79
C GLY A 54 -30.71 5.98 -9.50
N ILE A 55 -31.38 6.51 -10.52
CA ILE A 55 -32.73 7.10 -10.46
C ILE A 55 -33.52 6.56 -11.64
N ASP A 56 -34.71 6.02 -11.39
CA ASP A 56 -35.67 5.70 -12.44
C ASP A 56 -36.26 7.00 -13.00
N TRP A 57 -35.62 7.54 -14.04
CA TRP A 57 -36.07 8.76 -14.70
C TRP A 57 -37.47 8.63 -15.31
N GLU A 58 -37.94 7.41 -15.58
CA GLU A 58 -39.32 7.14 -16.04
C GLU A 58 -40.38 7.52 -15.01
N ASN A 59 -40.03 7.50 -13.72
CA ASN A 59 -40.93 7.85 -12.63
C ASN A 59 -40.97 9.36 -12.34
N VAL A 60 -40.02 10.14 -12.87
CA VAL A 60 -39.92 11.58 -12.65
C VAL A 60 -40.73 12.32 -13.71
N LYS A 61 -41.93 12.77 -13.35
CA LYS A 61 -42.88 13.44 -14.28
C LYS A 61 -43.05 14.92 -13.95
N THR A 62 -42.84 15.32 -12.70
CA THR A 62 -43.01 16.70 -12.25
C THR A 62 -41.69 17.38 -11.89
N ARG A 63 -41.69 18.72 -11.91
CA ARG A 63 -40.52 19.51 -11.47
C ARG A 63 -40.18 19.26 -9.99
N ALA A 64 -41.18 18.99 -9.16
CA ALA A 64 -40.98 18.71 -7.74
C ALA A 64 -40.24 17.38 -7.54
N GLU A 65 -40.67 16.32 -8.23
CA GLU A 65 -40.00 15.01 -8.22
C GLU A 65 -38.56 15.10 -8.75
N LEU A 66 -38.33 15.91 -9.80
CA LEU A 66 -36.98 16.13 -10.33
C LEU A 66 -36.07 16.78 -9.29
N LEU A 67 -36.57 17.81 -8.59
CA LEU A 67 -35.81 18.46 -7.52
C LEU A 67 -35.53 17.50 -6.36
N GLN A 68 -36.50 16.67 -5.99
CA GLN A 68 -36.34 15.65 -4.95
C GLN A 68 -35.26 14.63 -5.33
N ALA A 69 -35.34 14.04 -6.52
CA ALA A 69 -34.38 13.02 -6.96
C ALA A 69 -32.94 13.56 -7.04
N ARG A 70 -32.78 14.83 -7.46
CA ARG A 70 -31.47 15.51 -7.43
C ARG A 70 -30.98 15.77 -6.00
N ALA A 71 -31.88 16.13 -5.08
CA ALA A 71 -31.51 16.31 -3.67
C ALA A 71 -31.05 14.99 -3.04
N GLU A 72 -31.74 13.89 -3.31
CA GLU A 72 -31.38 12.54 -2.86
C GLU A 72 -30.03 12.09 -3.41
N GLN A 73 -29.71 12.39 -4.68
CA GLN A 73 -28.37 12.14 -5.25
C GLN A 73 -27.26 12.87 -4.51
N LEU A 74 -27.48 14.13 -4.13
CA LEU A 74 -26.50 14.91 -3.39
C LEU A 74 -26.28 14.35 -1.98
N LEU A 75 -27.36 13.97 -1.28
CA LEU A 75 -27.29 13.37 0.05
C LEU A 75 -26.57 12.01 0.04
N ARG A 76 -26.87 11.17 -0.96
CA ARG A 76 -26.26 9.83 -1.12
C ARG A 76 -24.72 9.91 -1.21
N LYS A 77 -24.18 10.98 -1.79
CA LYS A 77 -22.73 11.16 -1.93
C LYS A 77 -22.03 11.20 -0.58
N ASP A 78 -22.56 11.96 0.38
CA ASP A 78 -21.91 12.16 1.67
C ASP A 78 -21.93 10.85 2.49
N GLU A 79 -23.06 10.13 2.49
CA GLU A 79 -23.18 8.81 3.09
C GLU A 79 -22.20 7.79 2.46
N LEU A 80 -22.08 7.81 1.13
CA LEU A 80 -21.15 6.94 0.41
C LEU A 80 -19.70 7.21 0.79
N LEU A 81 -19.32 8.49 0.94
CA LEU A 81 -17.98 8.88 1.36
C LEU A 81 -17.64 8.38 2.77
N GLU A 82 -18.59 8.46 3.70
CA GLU A 82 -18.41 7.96 5.08
C GLU A 82 -18.20 6.44 5.09
N ILE A 83 -19.06 5.69 4.40
CA ILE A 83 -18.96 4.22 4.29
C ILE A 83 -17.63 3.82 3.63
N ALA A 84 -17.22 4.51 2.58
CA ALA A 84 -15.98 4.23 1.87
C ALA A 84 -14.76 4.55 2.73
N HIS A 85 -14.79 5.64 3.50
CA HIS A 85 -13.76 6.01 4.44
C HIS A 85 -13.58 4.95 5.53
N ASP A 86 -14.67 4.48 6.13
CA ASP A 86 -14.63 3.46 7.17
C ASP A 86 -14.08 2.13 6.66
N LYS A 87 -14.51 1.70 5.47
CA LYS A 87 -13.95 0.52 4.80
C LYS A 87 -12.46 0.67 4.54
N MET A 88 -12.03 1.83 4.04
CA MET A 88 -10.62 2.11 3.76
C MET A 88 -9.78 2.07 5.06
N MET A 89 -10.28 2.67 6.14
CA MET A 89 -9.60 2.68 7.43
C MET A 89 -9.49 1.27 8.03
N LYS A 90 -10.56 0.47 7.91
CA LYS A 90 -10.55 -0.94 8.31
C LYS A 90 -9.53 -1.74 7.51
N ALA A 91 -9.58 -1.65 6.18
CA ALA A 91 -8.65 -2.33 5.28
C ALA A 91 -7.18 -1.94 5.58
N ARG A 92 -6.91 -0.67 5.89
CA ARG A 92 -5.59 -0.21 6.31
C ARG A 92 -5.15 -0.85 7.63
N SER A 93 -6.04 -0.87 8.63
CA SER A 93 -5.75 -1.48 9.93
C SER A 93 -5.50 -3.00 9.82
N ASP A 94 -6.26 -3.69 8.98
CA ASP A 94 -6.13 -5.13 8.74
C ASP A 94 -4.85 -5.44 7.95
N GLY A 95 -4.48 -4.57 7.00
CA GLY A 95 -3.21 -4.65 6.27
C GLY A 95 -2.00 -4.52 7.20
N ILE A 96 -2.05 -3.59 8.17
CA ILE A 96 -0.99 -3.46 9.19
C ILE A 96 -0.89 -4.75 10.02
N LYS A 97 -2.02 -5.24 10.57
CA LYS A 97 -2.04 -6.47 11.37
C LYS A 97 -1.53 -7.69 10.60
N TYR A 98 -1.91 -7.81 9.33
CA TYR A 98 -1.45 -8.90 8.46
C TYR A 98 0.07 -8.81 8.26
N TRP A 99 0.58 -7.62 7.96
CA TRP A 99 2.01 -7.40 7.77
C TRP A 99 2.81 -7.69 9.04
N ASP A 100 2.34 -7.21 10.20
CA ASP A 100 2.99 -7.45 11.49
C ASP A 100 3.05 -8.94 11.83
N LYS A 101 1.98 -9.70 11.55
CA LYS A 101 1.98 -11.16 11.70
C LYS A 101 2.96 -11.83 10.75
N LYS A 102 2.96 -11.44 9.46
CA LYS A 102 3.83 -12.04 8.44
C LYS A 102 5.31 -11.75 8.73
N MET A 103 5.61 -10.56 9.24
CA MET A 103 6.97 -10.11 9.55
C MET A 103 7.36 -10.29 11.01
N ALA A 104 6.55 -10.99 11.81
CA ALA A 104 6.79 -11.18 13.25
C ALA A 104 8.18 -11.77 13.53
N HIS A 105 8.67 -12.68 12.69
CA HIS A 105 10.00 -13.29 12.80
C HIS A 105 11.16 -12.31 12.51
N LYS A 106 10.93 -11.26 11.72
CA LYS A 106 11.93 -10.21 11.41
C LYS A 106 11.81 -9.01 12.35
N LEU A 107 10.73 -8.92 13.13
CA LEU A 107 10.50 -7.80 14.03
C LEU A 107 11.40 -7.97 15.27
N ARG A 108 12.13 -6.91 15.61
CA ARG A 108 12.95 -6.92 16.82
C ARG A 108 12.04 -6.94 18.05
N LYS A 109 12.29 -7.88 18.96
CA LYS A 109 11.65 -7.94 20.28
C LYS A 109 11.99 -6.70 21.11
N ASN A 110 13.26 -6.28 21.04
CA ASN A 110 13.77 -5.12 21.76
C ASN A 110 14.05 -3.95 20.78
N PRO A 111 13.38 -2.79 20.94
CA PRO A 111 13.72 -1.61 20.15
C PRO A 111 15.10 -1.08 20.52
N LEU A 112 15.77 -0.45 19.55
CA LEU A 112 17.07 0.18 19.76
C LEU A 112 16.88 1.42 20.63
N LYS A 113 17.76 1.59 21.61
CA LYS A 113 17.68 2.69 22.57
C LYS A 113 18.45 3.91 22.05
N PRO A 114 18.06 5.13 22.46
CA PRO A 114 18.90 6.31 22.29
C PRO A 114 20.33 6.06 22.75
N GLY A 115 21.31 6.39 21.91
CA GLY A 115 22.73 6.17 22.14
C GLY A 115 23.28 4.85 21.58
N ASP A 116 22.45 3.92 21.10
CA ASP A 116 22.93 2.72 20.43
C ASP A 116 23.61 3.07 19.10
N MET A 117 24.77 2.46 18.84
CA MET A 117 25.43 2.55 17.54
C MET A 117 24.75 1.63 16.53
N VAL A 118 24.52 2.14 15.32
CA VAL A 118 23.78 1.46 14.27
C VAL A 118 24.39 1.64 12.89
N LEU A 119 24.14 0.66 12.02
CA LEU A 119 24.37 0.72 10.59
C LEU A 119 23.04 0.97 9.87
N VAL A 120 23.11 1.69 8.76
CA VAL A 120 21.98 2.08 7.94
C VAL A 120 22.05 1.42 6.56
N TYR A 121 20.98 0.74 6.17
CA TYR A 121 20.84 0.13 4.86
C TYR A 121 20.58 1.19 3.78
N ASN A 122 21.46 1.20 2.78
CA ASN A 122 21.35 2.06 1.62
C ASN A 122 20.54 1.39 0.51
N LYS A 123 19.21 1.53 0.59
CA LYS A 123 18.27 0.97 -0.41
C LYS A 123 18.53 1.45 -1.84
N SER A 124 19.16 2.62 -2.03
CA SER A 124 19.43 3.13 -3.39
C SER A 124 20.37 2.25 -4.21
N LEU A 125 21.21 1.44 -3.54
CA LEU A 125 22.16 0.53 -4.19
C LEU A 125 21.50 -0.74 -4.72
N GLU A 126 20.28 -1.06 -4.29
CA GLU A 126 19.56 -2.28 -4.71
C GLU A 126 19.11 -2.23 -6.17
N SER A 127 18.71 -1.04 -6.65
CA SER A 127 18.20 -0.84 -8.01
C SER A 127 19.29 -0.50 -9.03
N GLN A 128 20.55 -0.33 -8.60
CA GLN A 128 21.64 0.10 -9.48
C GLN A 128 22.38 -1.09 -10.08
N TRP A 129 22.36 -1.19 -11.42
CA TRP A 129 23.17 -2.17 -12.15
C TRP A 129 24.67 -1.93 -11.95
N GLY A 130 25.43 -3.02 -11.82
CA GLY A 130 26.90 -2.98 -11.66
C GLY A 130 27.43 -2.80 -10.23
N LYS A 131 26.56 -2.79 -9.21
CA LYS A 131 26.95 -2.59 -7.79
C LYS A 131 26.75 -3.80 -6.88
N LEU A 132 26.72 -5.00 -7.46
CA LEU A 132 26.41 -6.26 -6.78
C LEU A 132 27.25 -6.51 -5.51
N PHE A 133 28.52 -6.08 -5.51
CA PHE A 133 29.47 -6.28 -4.41
C PHE A 133 29.71 -5.05 -3.54
N THR A 134 28.98 -3.95 -3.77
CA THR A 134 29.14 -2.76 -2.93
C THR A 134 28.50 -2.99 -1.55
N ASN A 135 29.22 -2.59 -0.48
CA ASN A 135 28.66 -2.65 0.85
C ASN A 135 27.42 -1.74 0.93
N ARG A 136 26.28 -2.33 1.31
CA ARG A 136 24.99 -1.64 1.40
C ARG A 136 24.74 -1.05 2.79
N TRP A 137 25.56 -1.36 3.78
CA TRP A 137 25.44 -0.86 5.13
C TRP A 137 26.42 0.27 5.37
N ASN A 138 25.89 1.46 5.62
CA ASN A 138 26.65 2.66 5.95
C ASN A 138 26.67 2.88 7.46
N GLY A 139 27.74 3.46 7.99
CA GLY A 139 27.83 3.84 9.41
C GLY A 139 29.19 3.51 10.01
N PRO A 140 29.36 3.71 11.32
CA PRO A 140 28.31 3.74 12.35
C PRO A 140 27.63 5.11 12.54
N TYR A 141 26.38 5.10 13.02
CA TYR A 141 25.59 6.25 13.45
C TYR A 141 25.05 6.02 14.86
N LEU A 142 24.58 7.07 15.54
CA LEU A 142 23.93 6.96 16.85
C LEU A 142 22.42 7.14 16.75
N VAL A 143 21.66 6.33 17.47
CA VAL A 143 20.22 6.53 17.62
C VAL A 143 19.97 7.74 18.52
N LYS A 144 19.23 8.74 18.02
CA LYS A 144 18.75 9.85 18.84
C LYS A 144 17.45 9.48 19.55
N GLU A 145 16.46 9.03 18.79
CA GLU A 145 15.15 8.63 19.29
C GLU A 145 14.41 7.72 18.30
N GLN A 146 13.40 7.02 18.81
CA GLN A 146 12.45 6.27 18.00
C GLN A 146 11.10 7.01 17.97
N MET A 147 10.56 7.19 16.78
CA MET A 147 9.24 7.80 16.58
C MET A 147 8.11 6.81 16.90
N PRO A 148 6.90 7.30 17.24
CA PRO A 148 5.73 6.44 17.49
C PRO A 148 5.37 5.52 16.32
N GLN A 149 5.74 5.89 15.09
CA GLN A 149 5.52 5.09 13.87
C GLN A 149 6.62 4.04 13.61
N GLY A 150 7.58 3.88 14.54
CA GLY A 150 8.65 2.87 14.48
C GLY A 150 9.92 3.28 13.71
N ALA A 151 9.94 4.47 13.09
CA ALA A 151 11.13 5.00 12.43
C ALA A 151 12.13 5.61 13.43
N TYR A 152 13.42 5.49 13.14
CA TYR A 152 14.51 6.06 13.95
C TYR A 152 15.02 7.37 13.37
N VAL A 153 15.31 8.31 14.28
CA VAL A 153 16.11 9.50 14.00
C VAL A 153 17.54 9.19 14.41
N LEU A 154 18.48 9.43 13.49
CA LEU A 154 19.89 9.10 13.69
C LEU A 154 20.73 10.37 13.70
N THR A 155 21.88 10.28 14.35
CA THR A 155 22.89 11.33 14.47
C THR A 155 24.24 10.79 14.03
N GLU A 156 25.08 11.68 13.50
CA GLU A 156 26.49 11.37 13.23
C GLU A 156 27.26 11.18 14.54
N LEU A 157 28.45 10.57 14.45
CA LEU A 157 29.33 10.30 15.58
C LEU A 157 30.14 11.53 16.03
N ASP A 158 30.03 12.63 15.30
CA ASP A 158 30.76 13.87 15.58
C ASP A 158 30.35 14.48 16.93
N GLU A 159 31.23 15.31 17.50
CA GLU A 159 31.01 15.96 18.81
C GLU A 159 29.71 16.78 18.84
N ASP A 160 29.34 17.38 17.69
CA ASP A 160 28.13 18.18 17.52
C ASP A 160 26.85 17.33 17.36
N ARG A 161 26.97 15.99 17.26
CA ARG A 161 25.86 15.03 17.08
C ARG A 161 24.85 15.46 16.02
N THR A 162 25.34 15.87 14.85
CA THR A 162 24.52 16.37 13.76
C THR A 162 23.44 15.36 13.37
N GLU A 163 22.19 15.79 13.40
CA GLU A 163 21.04 14.95 13.05
C GLU A 163 20.96 14.70 11.55
N LEU A 164 20.78 13.43 11.18
CA LEU A 164 20.51 13.08 9.81
C LEU A 164 19.14 13.61 9.41
N ARG A 165 19.08 14.31 8.28
CA ARG A 165 17.84 14.87 7.73
C ARG A 165 16.76 13.81 7.46
N ARG A 166 17.16 12.59 7.11
CA ARG A 166 16.26 11.47 6.79
C ARG A 166 15.99 10.63 8.04
N ARG A 167 14.75 10.19 8.19
CA ARG A 167 14.33 9.18 9.16
C ARG A 167 14.44 7.78 8.54
N TYR A 168 14.85 6.81 9.33
CA TYR A 168 15.11 5.45 8.84
C TYR A 168 14.10 4.46 9.41
N ALA A 169 13.50 3.63 8.57
CA ALA A 169 12.63 2.55 9.01
C ALA A 169 13.42 1.55 9.87
N ALA A 170 12.78 0.91 10.85
CA ALA A 170 13.43 -0.07 11.72
C ALA A 170 14.10 -1.22 10.95
N SER A 171 13.52 -1.64 9.81
CA SER A 171 14.09 -2.67 8.93
C SER A 171 15.39 -2.25 8.23
N HIS A 172 15.65 -0.95 8.10
CA HIS A 172 16.83 -0.40 7.44
C HIS A 172 17.95 -0.03 8.43
N VAL A 173 17.78 -0.31 9.71
CA VAL A 173 18.77 0.01 10.74
C VAL A 173 19.19 -1.30 11.38
N LYS A 174 20.47 -1.59 11.59
CA LYS A 174 20.96 -2.75 12.37
C LYS A 174 21.92 -2.27 13.46
N ARG A 175 22.01 -2.98 14.59
CA ARG A 175 22.96 -2.63 15.65
C ARG A 175 24.39 -2.82 15.14
N PHE A 176 25.25 -1.86 15.45
CA PHE A 176 26.68 -1.92 15.16
C PHE A 176 27.43 -2.41 16.39
N TYR A 177 28.20 -3.48 16.24
CA TYR A 177 29.07 -4.00 17.29
C TYR A 177 30.52 -3.61 16.98
N SER A 178 31.14 -2.82 17.87
CA SER A 178 32.56 -2.48 17.74
C SER A 178 33.42 -3.72 17.96
N ARG A 179 34.39 -3.96 17.07
CA ARG A 179 35.34 -5.07 17.22
C ARG A 179 36.22 -4.82 18.46
N GLY A 180 35.97 -5.55 19.55
CA GLY A 180 36.79 -5.51 20.78
C GLY A 180 36.05 -5.41 22.12
N VAL A 181 34.74 -5.18 22.14
CA VAL A 181 33.93 -5.19 23.39
C VAL A 181 32.83 -6.24 23.25
N THR A 182 33.13 -7.47 23.65
CA THR A 182 32.14 -8.54 23.79
C THR A 182 31.48 -8.43 25.17
N THR A 183 30.41 -7.64 25.26
CA THR A 183 29.31 -8.00 26.18
C THR A 183 28.37 -8.87 25.37
N VAL A 184 28.61 -10.18 25.39
CA VAL A 184 27.65 -11.16 24.86
C VAL A 184 26.50 -11.18 25.86
N GLU A 185 25.53 -10.28 25.67
CA GLU A 185 24.17 -10.62 26.06
C GLU A 185 23.68 -11.58 24.97
N GLU A 186 23.47 -12.84 25.35
CA GLU A 186 22.97 -13.89 24.47
C GLU A 186 21.55 -13.54 24.00
N ASP A 187 21.45 -12.69 22.98
CA ASP A 187 20.28 -12.66 22.13
C ASP A 187 20.40 -13.88 21.21
N GLU A 188 19.62 -14.93 21.50
CA GLU A 188 19.40 -16.05 20.56
C GLU A 188 18.76 -15.51 19.27
N GLU A 189 19.58 -14.95 18.37
CA GLU A 189 19.27 -14.82 16.96
C GLU A 189 19.43 -16.23 16.36
N SER A 190 18.32 -16.95 16.23
CA SER A 190 18.28 -18.15 15.40
C SER A 190 18.56 -17.74 13.95
N SER A 191 19.81 -17.89 13.54
CA SER A 191 20.22 -18.00 12.14
C SER A 191 19.60 -19.28 11.58
N ASP A 192 18.34 -19.22 11.19
CA ASP A 192 17.75 -20.20 10.28
C ASP A 192 17.69 -19.54 8.89
N ASP A 193 18.86 -19.48 8.25
CA ASP A 193 18.98 -19.30 6.80
C ASP A 193 18.68 -20.68 6.18
N SER A 194 17.41 -21.03 6.10
CA SER A 194 16.90 -22.02 5.16
C SER A 194 16.28 -21.27 3.98
N GLU A 195 17.05 -21.19 2.90
CA GLU A 195 16.57 -20.85 1.56
C GLU A 195 15.59 -21.94 1.09
N ASP A 196 14.31 -21.75 1.33
CA ASP A 196 13.23 -22.45 0.61
C ASP A 196 12.41 -21.43 -0.18
N ASP A 197 13.03 -20.88 -1.23
CA ASP A 197 12.33 -20.24 -2.35
C ASP A 197 11.73 -21.34 -3.24
N GLN A 198 10.64 -21.97 -2.78
CA GLN A 198 9.67 -22.58 -3.67
C GLN A 198 8.58 -21.56 -3.96
N GLU A 199 8.74 -20.88 -5.09
CA GLU A 199 7.65 -20.13 -5.72
C GLU A 199 6.55 -21.12 -6.12
N ASP A 200 5.55 -21.29 -5.26
CA ASP A 200 4.27 -21.88 -5.65
C ASP A 200 3.59 -20.92 -6.64
N PHE A 201 3.89 -21.12 -7.91
CA PHE A 201 3.15 -20.58 -9.04
C PHE A 201 1.75 -21.19 -9.02
N LEU A 202 0.83 -20.54 -8.31
CA LEU A 202 -0.60 -20.84 -8.40
C LEU A 202 -1.10 -20.33 -9.76
N ASP A 203 -1.13 -21.25 -10.72
CA ASP A 203 -1.88 -21.15 -11.97
C ASP A 203 -3.38 -21.18 -11.65
N ASP A 204 -3.98 -20.01 -11.52
CA ASP A 204 -5.42 -19.82 -11.26
C ASP A 204 -6.22 -19.72 -12.58
N SER A 205 -5.81 -20.50 -13.59
CA SER A 205 -6.53 -20.72 -14.83
C SER A 205 -7.11 -22.13 -14.83
N ASP A 206 -8.19 -22.36 -14.07
CA ASP A 206 -9.27 -23.31 -14.41
C ASP A 206 -10.26 -23.46 -13.25
N LYS A 207 -11.06 -22.40 -13.01
CA LYS A 207 -12.29 -22.56 -12.20
C LYS A 207 -13.42 -21.68 -12.68
N TRP A 208 -13.78 -21.85 -13.95
CA TRP A 208 -15.07 -21.40 -14.49
C TRP A 208 -15.60 -22.44 -15.46
N GLU A 209 -16.00 -23.59 -14.94
CA GLU A 209 -16.98 -24.46 -15.58
C GLU A 209 -17.45 -25.47 -14.53
N SER A 210 -18.65 -25.24 -13.98
CA SER A 210 -19.57 -26.20 -13.34
C SER A 210 -20.37 -25.50 -12.24
N GLU A 211 -21.49 -24.90 -12.60
CA GLU A 211 -22.74 -24.99 -11.82
C GLU A 211 -23.87 -24.46 -12.71
N GLU A 212 -24.44 -25.39 -13.48
CA GLU A 212 -25.77 -25.26 -14.06
C GLU A 212 -26.81 -25.24 -12.94
N PHE A 213 -27.61 -24.18 -12.87
CA PHE A 213 -29.06 -24.28 -12.72
C PHE A 213 -29.74 -23.02 -13.26
#